data_AF-A0AAC9HPE1-F1
#
_entry.id   AF-A0AAC9HPE1-F1
#
_cell.length_a   1.000
_cell.length_b   1.000
_cell.length_c   1.000
_cell.angle_alpha   90.00
_cell.angle_beta   90.00
_cell.angle_gamma   90.00
#
_symmetry.space_group_name_H-M   'P 1'
#
loop_
_entity.id
_entity.type
_entity.pdbx_description
1 polymer ?
#
loop_
_entity_poly.entity_id
_entity_poly.type
_entity_poly.pdbx_seq_one_letter_code
_entity_poly.pdbx_strand_id
1 'polypeptide(L)'
;MDQWIEAREMREGTYAVVMHRAQQTTHHLVVYSVTFPARIGLSDADGRRLVEAAVGVLAERGGDIEHDIDLDWLVHLDENFLHELQERLVGSTTV
;
A
#
# COMPACT_ATOMS: atom_id res chain seq x y z
N MET A 1 15.37 -12.19 5.21
CA MET A 1 14.54 -11.45 6.18
C MET A 1 13.11 -11.79 5.81
N ASP A 2 12.38 -12.48 6.69
CA ASP A 2 10.95 -12.76 6.46
C ASP A 2 10.15 -11.48 6.72
N GLN A 3 9.88 -10.74 5.65
CA GLN A 3 8.86 -9.70 5.63
C GLN A 3 7.72 -10.19 4.75
N TRP A 4 6.52 -10.21 5.29
CA TRP A 4 5.31 -10.46 4.52
C TRP A 4 4.23 -9.47 4.90
N ILE A 5 3.40 -9.13 3.91
CA ILE A 5 2.30 -8.20 4.03
C ILE A 5 1.09 -8.94 3.47
N GLU A 6 0.01 -8.95 4.23
CA GLU A 6 -1.28 -9.47 3.79
C GLU A 6 -2.32 -8.38 3.91
N ALA A 7 -2.98 -8.05 2.80
CA ALA A 7 -4.10 -7.12 2.80
C ALA A 7 -5.42 -7.86 2.60
N ARG A 8 -6.38 -7.55 3.47
CA ARG A 8 -7.75 -8.05 3.38
C ARG A 8 -8.71 -6.89 3.20
N GLU A 9 -9.48 -6.93 2.11
CA GLU A 9 -10.53 -5.96 1.86
C GLU A 9 -11.63 -6.11 2.92
N MET A 10 -12.00 -4.99 3.53
CA MET A 10 -13.12 -4.90 4.46
C MET A 10 -14.38 -4.39 3.76
N ARG A 11 -14.18 -3.42 2.86
CA ARG A 11 -15.14 -2.83 1.94
C ARG A 11 -14.35 -2.16 0.81
N GLU A 12 -15.04 -1.76 -0.25
CA GLU A 12 -14.43 -1.06 -1.38
C GLU A 12 -13.55 0.12 -0.91
N GLY A 13 -12.28 0.11 -1.31
CA GLY A 13 -11.30 1.14 -0.95
C GLY A 13 -10.85 1.14 0.52
N THR A 14 -11.12 0.09 1.29
CA THR A 14 -10.70 -0.03 2.70
C THR A 14 -10.16 -1.42 2.99
N TYR A 15 -8.92 -1.50 3.48
CA TYR A 15 -8.20 -2.75 3.72
C TYR A 15 -7.64 -2.80 5.14
N ALA A 16 -7.82 -3.94 5.80
CA ALA A 16 -7.03 -4.29 6.96
C ALA A 16 -5.74 -4.94 6.47
N VAL A 17 -4.60 -4.47 6.97
CA VAL A 17 -3.28 -4.96 6.59
C VAL A 17 -2.57 -5.52 7.80
N VAL A 18 -2.04 -6.73 7.65
CA VAL A 18 -1.11 -7.33 8.61
C VAL A 18 0.27 -7.28 8.00
N MET A 19 1.21 -6.64 8.69
CA MET A 19 2.62 -6.64 8.32
C MET A 19 3.40 -7.41 9.38
N HIS A 20 4.21 -8.36 8.94
CA HIS A 20 5.19 -9.02 9.80
C HIS A 20 6.60 -8.63 9.35
N ARG A 21 7.41 -8.11 10.28
CA ARG A 21 8.80 -7.72 10.03
C ARG A 21 9.65 -8.03 11.25
N ALA A 22 10.74 -8.77 11.06
CA ALA A 22 11.78 -8.97 12.08
C ALA A 22 11.26 -9.36 13.48
N GLN A 23 10.24 -10.24 13.54
CA GLN A 23 9.55 -10.74 14.75
C GLN A 23 8.47 -9.81 15.34
N GLN A 24 8.16 -8.70 14.69
CA GLN A 24 7.04 -7.84 15.06
C GLN A 24 5.91 -7.99 14.05
N THR A 25 4.68 -8.13 14.55
CA THR A 25 3.45 -8.08 13.75
C THR A 25 2.71 -6.80 14.08
N THR A 26 2.48 -5.97 13.07
CA THR A 26 1.70 -4.73 13.16
C THR A 26 0.45 -4.83 12.30
N HIS A 27 -0.58 -4.10 12.72
CA HIS A 27 -1.84 -4.01 12.00
C HIS A 27 -2.04 -2.57 11.55
N HIS A 28 -2.47 -2.41 10.30
CA HIS A 28 -2.74 -1.12 9.69
C HIS A 28 -4.10 -1.15 9.02
N LEU A 29 -4.78 -0.01 9.02
CA LEU A 29 -5.95 0.27 8.21
C LEU A 29 -5.49 1.14 7.04
N VAL A 30 -5.78 0.70 5.81
CA VAL A 30 -5.44 1.46 4.61
C VAL A 30 -6.72 1.84 3.89
N VAL A 31 -6.87 3.12 3.58
CA VAL A 31 -8.03 3.67 2.87
C VAL A 31 -7.59 4.43 1.63
N TYR A 32 -8.43 4.36 0.60
CA TYR A 32 -8.33 5.19 -0.59
C TYR A 32 -9.72 5.43 -1.20
N SER A 33 -9.84 6.53 -1.93
CA SER A 33 -11.05 6.89 -2.68
C SER A 33 -11.20 6.01 -3.92
N VAL A 34 -12.43 5.75 -4.35
CA VAL A 34 -12.73 4.98 -5.58
C VAL A 34 -12.04 5.53 -6.84
N THR A 35 -11.67 6.81 -6.86
CA THR A 35 -10.95 7.43 -7.98
C THR A 35 -9.43 7.26 -7.95
N PHE A 36 -8.89 6.81 -6.81
CA PHE A 36 -7.45 6.75 -6.59
C PHE A 36 -6.75 5.77 -7.53
N PRO A 37 -7.22 4.50 -7.72
CA PRO A 37 -6.56 3.57 -8.64
C PRO A 37 -6.45 4.13 -10.06
N ALA A 38 -7.55 4.70 -10.58
CA ALA A 38 -7.57 5.33 -11.90
C ALA A 38 -6.58 6.51 -12.01
N ARG A 39 -6.45 7.32 -10.95
CA ARG A 39 -5.53 8.47 -10.90
C ARG A 39 -4.07 8.05 -11.06
N ILE A 40 -3.71 6.88 -10.56
CA ILE A 40 -2.34 6.35 -10.62
C ILE A 40 -2.14 5.36 -11.78
N GLY A 41 -3.14 5.22 -12.66
CA GLY A 41 -3.07 4.39 -13.88
C GLY A 41 -3.31 2.90 -13.65
N LEU A 42 -3.97 2.52 -12.56
CA LEU A 42 -4.34 1.14 -12.25
C LEU A 42 -5.80 0.83 -12.59
N SER A 43 -6.06 -0.45 -12.83
CA SER A 43 -7.42 -0.99 -12.88
C SER A 43 -7.96 -1.21 -11.46
N ASP A 44 -9.25 -0.99 -11.24
CA ASP A 44 -9.90 -1.16 -9.92
C ASP A 44 -9.78 -2.59 -9.35
N ALA A 45 -9.58 -3.59 -10.21
CA ALA A 45 -9.43 -4.99 -9.80
C ALA A 45 -8.14 -5.29 -9.01
N ASP A 46 -7.20 -4.34 -8.91
CA ASP A 46 -5.89 -4.52 -8.28
C ASP A 46 -5.79 -3.94 -6.85
N GLY A 47 -6.91 -3.60 -6.21
CA GLY A 47 -6.94 -2.90 -4.91
C GLY A 47 -6.10 -3.55 -3.80
N ARG A 48 -6.15 -4.87 -3.65
CA ARG A 48 -5.30 -5.59 -2.68
C ARG A 48 -3.80 -5.39 -2.98
N ARG A 49 -3.42 -5.56 -4.24
CA ARG A 49 -2.03 -5.45 -4.70
C ARG A 49 -1.51 -4.02 -4.54
N LEU A 50 -2.36 -3.03 -4.81
CA LEU A 50 -2.08 -1.62 -4.54
C LEU A 50 -1.73 -1.40 -3.06
N VAL A 51 -2.56 -1.90 -2.15
CA VAL A 51 -2.35 -1.74 -0.71
C VAL A 51 -1.08 -2.45 -0.22
N GLU A 52 -0.86 -3.69 -0.65
CA GLU A 52 0.36 -4.45 -0.30
C GLU A 52 1.62 -3.74 -0.79
N ALA A 53 1.60 -3.20 -2.02
CA ALA A 53 2.70 -2.42 -2.56
C ALA A 53 2.94 -1.13 -1.78
N ALA A 54 1.88 -0.38 -1.46
CA ALA A 54 1.95 0.86 -0.69
C ALA A 54 2.58 0.66 0.70
N VAL A 55 2.11 -0.33 1.45
CA VAL A 55 2.67 -0.67 2.77
C VAL A 55 4.10 -1.19 2.64
N GLY A 56 4.41 -1.92 1.56
CA GLY A 56 5.77 -2.36 1.25
C GLY A 56 6.75 -1.20 1.08
N VAL A 57 6.38 -0.18 0.30
CA VAL A 57 7.19 1.04 0.10
C VAL A 57 7.41 1.75 1.44
N LEU A 58 6.36 1.92 2.24
CA LEU A 58 6.47 2.55 3.56
C LEU A 58 7.40 1.76 4.51
N ALA A 59 7.32 0.43 4.50
CA ALA A 59 8.18 -0.42 5.32
C ALA A 59 9.66 -0.33 4.92
N GLU A 60 9.94 -0.25 3.62
CA GLU A 60 11.30 -0.16 3.07
C GLU A 60 11.99 1.16 3.41
N ARG A 61 11.22 2.25 3.54
CA ARG A 61 11.71 3.57 3.99
C ARG A 61 12.17 3.61 5.45
N GLY A 62 11.91 2.55 6.22
CA GLY A 62 12.54 2.33 7.53
C GLY A 62 11.99 3.15 8.70
N GLY A 63 10.88 3.86 8.51
CA GLY A 63 10.16 4.58 9.57
C GLY A 63 9.05 3.75 10.22
N ASP A 64 8.52 4.25 11.33
CA ASP A 64 7.26 3.74 11.89
C ASP A 64 6.13 4.03 10.89
N ILE A 65 5.41 2.99 10.51
CA ILE A 65 4.25 3.10 9.61
C ILE A 65 3.03 3.45 10.47
N GLU A 66 2.32 4.50 10.09
CA GLU A 66 1.07 4.88 10.76
C GLU A 66 0.06 3.73 10.76
N HIS A 67 -0.70 3.61 11.85
CA HIS A 67 -1.75 2.58 11.94
C HIS A 67 -2.91 2.85 11.00
N ASP A 68 -3.21 4.12 10.70
CA ASP A 68 -4.25 4.53 9.76
C ASP A 68 -3.58 5.27 8.60
N ILE A 69 -3.71 4.71 7.39
CA ILE A 69 -3.03 5.19 6.19
C ILE A 69 -4.09 5.61 5.17
N ASP A 70 -4.12 6.88 4.82
CA ASP A 70 -4.91 7.41 3.72
C ASP A 70 -4.00 7.61 2.50
N LEU A 71 -4.17 6.79 1.47
CA LEU A 71 -3.31 6.85 0.28
C LEU A 71 -3.55 8.12 -0.54
N ASP A 72 -4.78 8.65 -0.57
CA ASP A 72 -5.09 9.91 -1.25
C ASP A 72 -4.34 11.07 -0.62
N TRP A 73 -4.29 11.08 0.72
CA TRP A 73 -3.56 12.08 1.47
C TRP A 73 -2.04 11.90 1.33
N LEU A 74 -1.55 10.68 1.44
CA LEU A 74 -0.12 10.37 1.42
C LEU A 74 0.54 10.75 0.10
N VAL A 75 -0.09 10.47 -1.05
CA VAL A 75 0.46 10.88 -2.37
C VAL A 75 0.45 12.40 -2.56
N HIS A 76 -0.39 13.13 -1.83
CA HIS A 76 -0.41 14.59 -1.86
C HIS A 76 0.70 15.21 -1.02
N LEU A 77 1.07 14.53 0.07
CA LEU A 77 2.15 14.96 0.95
C LEU A 77 3.55 14.55 0.47
N ASP A 78 3.65 13.43 -0.24
CA ASP A 78 4.91 12.84 -0.64
C ASP A 78 4.90 12.42 -2.11
N GLU A 79 5.46 13.28 -2.97
CA GLU A 79 5.56 13.03 -4.41
C GLU A 79 6.47 11.83 -4.73
N ASN A 80 7.49 11.56 -3.90
CA ASN A 80 8.38 10.41 -4.10
C ASN A 80 7.66 9.09 -3.83
N PHE A 81 6.73 9.09 -2.88
CA PHE A 81 5.95 7.90 -2.53
C PHE A 81 5.13 7.42 -3.73
N LEU A 82 4.48 8.35 -4.45
CA LEU A 82 3.72 8.02 -5.64
C LEU A 82 4.60 7.36 -6.71
N HIS A 83 5.79 7.89 -6.93
CA HIS A 83 6.73 7.35 -7.91
C HIS A 83 7.17 5.92 -7.55
N GLU A 84 7.62 5.70 -6.31
CA GLU A 84 8.05 4.38 -5.84
C GLU A 84 6.91 3.36 -5.89
N LEU A 85 5.69 3.79 -5.54
CA LEU A 85 4.50 2.96 -5.63
C LEU A 85 4.22 2.54 -7.08
N GLN A 86 4.27 3.47 -8.03
CA GLN A 86 4.08 3.19 -9.45
C GLN A 86 5.16 2.24 -9.99
N GLU A 87 6.44 2.48 -9.66
CA GLU A 87 7.55 1.60 -10.06
C GLU A 87 7.33 0.17 -9.56
N ARG A 88 6.94 0.01 -8.29
CA ARG A 88 6.70 -1.30 -7.69
C ARG A 88 5.51 -2.02 -8.32
N LEU A 89 4.46 -1.29 -8.65
CA LEU A 89 3.29 -1.85 -9.30
C LEU A 89 3.56 -2.26 -10.74
N VAL A 90 4.32 -1.47 -11.51
CA VAL A 90 4.73 -1.82 -12.87
C VAL A 90 5.69 -3.02 -12.86
N GLY A 91 6.68 -3.03 -11.97
CA GLY A 91 7.65 -4.12 -11.85
C GLY A 91 7.01 -5.47 -11.48
N SER A 92 5.89 -5.45 -10.76
CA SER A 92 5.17 -6.66 -10.36
C SER A 92 4.26 -7.25 -11.46
N THR A 93 4.13 -6.60 -12.63
CA THR A 93 3.29 -7.07 -13.77
C THR A 93 4.06 -8.02 -14.71
N THR A 94 5.29 -8.38 -14.37
CA THR A 94 6.11 -9.31 -15.17
C THR A 94 6.14 -10.70 -14.53
N VAL A 95 5.02 -11.45 -14.62
CA VAL A 95 5.00 -12.93 -14.52
C VAL A 95 3.89 -13.48 -15.41
#